data_AF-A0A956UDI2-F1
#
_entry.id   AF-A0A956UDI2-F1
#
_cell.length_a   1.000
_cell.length_b   1.000
_cell.length_c   1.000
_cell.angle_alpha   90.00
_cell.angle_beta   90.00
_cell.angle_gamma   90.00
#
_symmetry.space_group_name_H-M   'P 1'
#
loop_
_entity.id
_entity.type
_entity.pdbx_description
1 polymer ?
#
loop_
_entity_poly.entity_id
_entity_poly.type
_entity_poly.pdbx_seq_one_letter_code
_entity_poly.pdbx_strand_id
1 'polypeptide(L)'
;MLFSSLSRLCISAALALSLFVGSGCGSAFAFDHRHTAFTDELQKYVGMSLIDYGSWKKSPENLKRYIDSLTAIGEVEYKSFSEDEKKALWLNAYNALTIYLVLKYYPVKGKKAYYPASSIRQIDGFWEDNKITIGGKTATLAQIEHNL
;
A
#
# COMPACT_ATOMS: atom_id res chain seq x y z
N MET A 1 40.50 -11.22 -75.29
CA MET A 1 41.05 -12.09 -74.23
C MET A 1 41.63 -11.16 -73.17
N LEU A 2 41.40 -11.19 -71.86
CA LEU A 2 40.69 -12.06 -70.91
C LEU A 2 40.87 -11.35 -69.53
N PHE A 3 39.86 -11.39 -68.65
CA PHE A 3 39.91 -11.23 -67.16
C PHE A 3 40.36 -9.88 -66.56
N SER A 4 39.62 -9.09 -65.75
CA SER A 4 38.78 -9.26 -64.54
C SER A 4 39.48 -8.81 -63.24
N SER A 5 38.72 -8.14 -62.36
CA SER A 5 38.91 -8.06 -60.88
C SER A 5 39.93 -7.01 -60.38
N LEU A 6 39.80 -6.22 -59.29
CA LEU A 6 38.98 -6.20 -58.06
C LEU A 6 38.73 -4.71 -57.68
N SER A 7 37.50 -4.26 -57.41
CA SER A 7 36.89 -4.13 -56.07
C SER A 7 37.82 -3.68 -54.92
N ARG A 8 37.69 -2.40 -54.49
CA ARG A 8 37.68 -2.01 -53.06
C ARG A 8 36.79 -0.77 -52.87
N LEU A 9 35.48 -1.03 -52.77
CA LEU A 9 34.51 -0.09 -52.23
C LEU A 9 34.85 0.12 -50.74
N CYS A 10 35.28 1.31 -50.36
CA CYS A 10 35.39 1.68 -48.95
C CYS A 10 33.97 1.83 -48.40
N ILE A 11 33.48 0.80 -47.72
CA ILE A 11 32.26 0.90 -46.92
C ILE A 11 32.64 1.59 -45.62
N SER A 12 32.42 2.90 -45.55
CA SER A 12 32.39 3.63 -44.29
C SER A 12 31.16 3.16 -43.51
N ALA A 13 31.36 2.25 -42.57
CA ALA A 13 30.34 1.87 -41.61
C ALA A 13 30.15 3.02 -40.60
N ALA A 14 29.19 3.91 -40.86
CA ALA A 14 28.74 4.88 -39.89
C ALA A 14 27.90 4.15 -38.83
N LEU A 15 28.48 3.93 -37.65
CA LEU A 15 27.78 3.36 -36.49
C LEU A 15 26.90 4.45 -35.88
N ALA A 16 25.65 4.56 -36.34
CA ALA A 16 24.65 5.40 -35.70
C ALA A 16 24.17 4.69 -34.42
N LEU A 17 24.77 5.05 -33.27
CA LEU A 17 24.30 4.65 -31.96
C LEU A 17 23.08 5.51 -31.59
N SER A 18 21.90 5.12 -32.08
CA SER A 18 20.64 5.71 -31.63
C SER A 18 20.40 5.30 -30.19
N LEU A 19 20.68 6.22 -29.25
CA LEU A 19 20.23 6.12 -27.86
C LEU A 19 18.70 6.15 -27.85
N PHE A 20 18.08 4.97 -27.83
CA PHE A 20 16.69 4.83 -27.44
C PHE A 20 16.62 5.15 -25.95
N VAL A 21 16.37 6.42 -25.61
CA VAL A 21 15.89 6.79 -24.28
C VAL A 21 14.48 6.22 -24.21
N GLY A 22 14.38 4.97 -23.75
CA GLY A 22 13.12 4.40 -23.32
C GLY A 22 12.64 5.19 -22.14
N SER A 23 11.77 6.19 -22.38
CA SER A 23 10.91 6.76 -21.36
C SER A 23 10.01 5.63 -20.87
N GLY A 24 10.50 4.88 -19.88
CA GLY A 24 9.69 4.01 -19.07
C GLY A 24 8.74 4.88 -18.28
N CYS A 25 7.63 5.28 -18.91
CA CYS A 25 6.42 5.60 -18.17
C CYS A 25 6.04 4.27 -17.50
N GLY A 26 6.46 4.11 -16.24
CA GLY A 26 6.03 2.97 -15.45
C GLY A 26 4.51 3.04 -15.41
N SER A 27 3.84 2.12 -16.09
CA SER A 27 2.41 1.91 -15.90
C SER A 27 2.23 1.65 -14.41
N ALA A 28 1.70 2.64 -13.69
CA ALA A 28 1.15 2.39 -12.38
C ALA A 28 0.06 1.34 -12.60
N PHE A 29 0.24 0.14 -12.07
CA PHE A 29 -0.83 -0.84 -12.04
C PHE A 29 -2.01 -0.18 -11.30
N ALA A 30 -3.21 -0.28 -11.86
CA ALA A 30 -4.41 0.23 -11.23
C ALA A 30 -4.56 -0.35 -9.82
N PHE A 31 -5.08 0.46 -8.89
CA PHE A 31 -5.34 0.02 -7.53
C PHE A 31 -6.21 -1.25 -7.45
N ASP A 32 -5.85 -2.18 -6.56
CA ASP A 32 -6.64 -3.39 -6.32
C ASP A 32 -7.85 -3.08 -5.42
N HIS A 33 -8.99 -2.78 -6.04
CA HIS A 33 -10.26 -2.53 -5.37
C HIS A 33 -10.82 -3.72 -4.59
N ARG A 34 -10.28 -4.94 -4.78
CA ARG A 34 -10.66 -6.11 -3.97
C ARG A 34 -9.87 -6.21 -2.67
N HIS A 35 -8.84 -5.36 -2.48
CA HIS A 35 -7.98 -5.36 -1.31
C HIS A 35 -7.37 -6.74 -0.98
N THR A 36 -6.99 -7.49 -2.02
CA THR A 36 -6.55 -8.90 -1.93
C THR A 36 -5.40 -9.06 -0.94
N ALA A 37 -4.42 -8.16 -0.98
CA ALA A 37 -3.27 -8.20 -0.06
C ALA A 37 -3.68 -8.10 1.43
N PHE A 38 -4.74 -7.35 1.75
CA PHE A 38 -5.27 -7.29 3.11
C PHE A 38 -6.09 -8.52 3.46
N THR A 39 -6.91 -9.01 2.52
CA THR A 39 -7.64 -10.28 2.68
C THR A 39 -6.68 -11.44 2.99
N ASP A 40 -5.57 -11.54 2.28
CA ASP A 40 -4.57 -12.59 2.48
C ASP A 40 -3.93 -12.51 3.88
N GLU A 41 -3.71 -11.31 4.41
CA GLU A 41 -3.24 -11.14 5.78
C GLU A 41 -4.31 -11.54 6.81
N LEU A 42 -5.56 -11.11 6.61
CA LEU A 42 -6.66 -11.47 7.50
C LEU A 42 -6.83 -13.00 7.56
N GLN A 43 -6.73 -13.71 6.44
CA GLN A 43 -6.82 -15.18 6.40
C GLN A 43 -5.72 -15.88 7.20
N LYS A 44 -4.54 -15.28 7.36
CA LYS A 44 -3.43 -15.87 8.14
C LYS A 44 -3.63 -15.70 9.64
N TYR A 45 -4.21 -14.57 10.07
CA TYR A 45 -4.14 -14.14 11.46
C TYR A 45 -5.50 -14.00 12.16
N VAL A 46 -6.61 -14.10 11.43
CA VAL A 46 -7.97 -14.05 11.99
C VAL A 46 -8.53 -15.47 12.10
N GLY A 47 -8.79 -15.91 13.32
CA GLY A 47 -9.49 -17.17 13.61
C GLY A 47 -11.00 -16.97 13.79
N MET A 48 -11.68 -18.01 14.28
CA MET A 48 -13.15 -18.01 14.43
C MET A 48 -13.72 -16.87 15.30
N SER A 49 -12.97 -16.38 16.30
CA SER A 49 -13.46 -15.34 17.20
C SER A 49 -12.42 -14.30 17.61
N LEU A 50 -11.15 -14.49 17.24
CA LEU A 50 -10.04 -13.66 17.73
C LEU A 50 -8.97 -13.49 16.66
N ILE A 51 -8.26 -12.38 16.75
CA ILE A 51 -7.07 -12.08 15.94
C ILE A 51 -5.82 -12.51 16.72
N ASP A 52 -4.93 -13.28 16.10
CA ASP A 52 -3.63 -13.66 16.65
C ASP A 52 -2.59 -12.54 16.43
N TYR A 53 -2.74 -11.47 17.20
CA TYR A 53 -1.80 -10.34 17.18
C TYR A 53 -0.37 -10.75 17.58
N GLY A 54 -0.21 -11.81 18.38
CA GLY A 54 1.10 -12.29 18.84
C GLY A 54 1.91 -12.88 17.69
N SER A 55 1.27 -13.68 16.83
CA SER A 55 1.90 -14.19 15.62
C SER A 55 2.02 -13.13 14.55
N TRP A 56 0.99 -12.30 14.32
CA TRP A 56 1.00 -11.25 13.30
C TRP A 56 2.09 -10.22 13.55
N LYS A 57 2.35 -9.85 14.82
CA LYS A 57 3.42 -8.92 15.18
C LYS A 57 4.82 -9.37 14.74
N LYS A 58 5.04 -10.67 14.56
CA LYS A 58 6.33 -11.21 14.09
C LYS A 58 6.57 -10.96 12.59
N SER A 59 5.50 -10.68 11.83
CA SER A 59 5.54 -10.47 10.39
C SER A 59 4.58 -9.35 9.94
N PRO A 60 4.77 -8.10 10.39
CA PRO A 60 3.84 -6.99 10.10
C PRO A 60 4.03 -6.38 8.70
N GLU A 61 5.05 -6.81 7.96
CA GLU A 61 5.51 -6.17 6.72
C GLU A 61 4.49 -6.25 5.58
N ASN A 62 3.70 -7.31 5.49
CA ASN A 62 2.66 -7.44 4.47
C ASN A 62 1.50 -6.47 4.75
N LEU A 63 1.04 -6.37 6.00
CA LEU A 63 0.07 -5.37 6.40
C LEU A 63 0.59 -3.94 6.13
N LYS A 64 1.86 -3.67 6.45
CA LYS A 64 2.46 -2.36 6.14
C LYS A 64 2.48 -2.10 4.63
N ARG A 65 2.86 -3.07 3.81
CA ARG A 65 2.84 -2.94 2.34
C ARG A 65 1.44 -2.64 1.81
N TYR A 66 0.41 -3.26 2.38
CA TYR A 66 -0.97 -2.92 2.05
C TYR A 66 -1.31 -1.48 2.41
N ILE A 67 -0.98 -1.02 3.62
CA ILE A 67 -1.21 0.39 4.02
C ILE A 67 -0.45 1.34 3.09
N ASP A 68 0.81 1.03 2.77
CA ASP A 68 1.62 1.82 1.85
C ASP A 68 0.95 1.92 0.46
N SER A 69 0.33 0.84 -0.04
CA SER A 69 -0.40 0.88 -1.33
C SER A 69 -1.63 1.77 -1.29
N LEU A 70 -2.32 1.87 -0.14
CA LEU A 70 -3.40 2.85 0.04
C LEU A 70 -2.86 4.28 -0.05
N THR A 71 -1.72 4.55 0.60
CA THR A 71 -1.12 5.90 0.60
C THR A 71 -0.51 6.31 -0.74
N ALA A 72 -0.23 5.34 -1.61
CA ALA A 72 0.28 5.58 -2.95
C ALA A 72 -0.80 6.09 -3.92
N ILE A 73 -2.09 5.95 -3.57
CA ILE A 73 -3.21 6.42 -4.39
C ILE A 73 -3.16 7.95 -4.48
N GLY A 74 -2.95 8.44 -5.70
CA GLY A 74 -2.93 9.88 -6.00
C GLY A 74 -4.33 10.48 -6.09
N GLU A 75 -4.42 11.81 -6.06
CA GLU A 75 -5.70 12.53 -6.13
C GLU A 75 -6.47 12.25 -7.42
N VAL A 76 -5.78 12.15 -8.56
CA VAL A 76 -6.39 11.86 -9.87
C VAL A 76 -7.02 10.47 -9.88
N GLU A 77 -6.27 9.46 -9.41
CA GLU A 77 -6.75 8.09 -9.33
C GLU A 77 -7.94 7.98 -8.36
N TYR A 78 -7.83 8.55 -7.16
CA TYR A 78 -8.93 8.58 -6.19
C TYR A 78 -10.21 9.23 -6.72
N LYS A 79 -10.09 10.31 -7.51
CA LYS A 79 -11.26 10.97 -8.13
C LYS A 79 -11.95 10.10 -9.17
N SER A 80 -11.23 9.15 -9.79
CA SER A 80 -11.79 8.21 -10.76
C SER A 80 -12.60 7.08 -10.13
N PHE A 81 -12.45 6.85 -8.82
CA PHE A 81 -13.16 5.78 -8.11
C PHE A 81 -14.65 6.11 -7.98
N SER A 82 -15.47 5.07 -8.06
CA SER A 82 -16.88 5.12 -7.68
C SER A 82 -17.04 5.39 -6.18
N GLU A 83 -18.25 5.80 -5.78
CA GLU A 83 -18.54 6.06 -4.36
C GLU A 83 -18.42 4.80 -3.50
N ASP A 84 -18.79 3.64 -4.02
CA ASP A 84 -18.66 2.37 -3.30
C ASP A 84 -17.19 1.95 -3.15
N GLU A 85 -16.35 2.18 -4.16
CA GLU A 85 -14.91 1.96 -4.06
C GLU A 85 -14.25 2.90 -3.05
N LYS A 86 -14.66 4.17 -2.98
CA LYS A 86 -14.17 5.12 -1.96
C LYS A 86 -14.56 4.68 -0.56
N LYS A 87 -15.80 4.23 -0.34
CA LYS A 87 -16.26 3.71 0.96
C LYS A 87 -15.48 2.47 1.37
N ALA A 88 -15.34 1.49 0.46
CA ALA A 88 -14.57 0.28 0.71
C ALA A 88 -13.10 0.59 1.05
N LEU A 89 -12.50 1.53 0.31
CA LEU A 89 -11.14 2.00 0.55
C LEU A 89 -10.95 2.56 1.95
N TRP A 90 -11.81 3.49 2.39
CA TRP A 90 -11.69 4.11 3.71
C TRP A 90 -12.03 3.15 4.85
N LEU A 91 -13.03 2.28 4.68
CA LEU A 91 -13.33 1.24 5.67
C LEU A 91 -12.15 0.29 5.86
N ASN A 92 -11.54 -0.17 4.77
CA ASN A 92 -10.37 -1.04 4.87
C ASN A 92 -9.13 -0.29 5.37
N ALA A 93 -8.96 0.99 5.04
CA ALA A 93 -7.91 1.83 5.62
C ALA A 93 -8.04 1.93 7.15
N TYR A 94 -9.26 2.15 7.66
CA TYR A 94 -9.54 2.17 9.11
C TYR A 94 -9.16 0.83 9.76
N ASN A 95 -9.63 -0.28 9.21
CA ASN A 95 -9.38 -1.61 9.75
C ASN A 95 -7.89 -1.97 9.75
N ALA A 96 -7.20 -1.75 8.63
CA ALA A 96 -5.78 -2.06 8.50
C ALA A 96 -4.92 -1.18 9.41
N LEU A 97 -5.19 0.12 9.46
CA LEU A 97 -4.44 1.04 10.34
C LEU A 97 -4.70 0.73 11.81
N THR A 98 -5.95 0.39 12.19
CA THR A 98 -6.28 -0.06 13.55
C THR A 98 -5.45 -1.28 13.94
N ILE A 99 -5.44 -2.33 13.11
CA ILE A 99 -4.64 -3.54 13.38
C ILE A 99 -3.16 -3.20 13.47
N TYR A 100 -2.63 -2.41 12.52
CA TYR A 100 -1.23 -2.00 12.52
C TYR A 100 -0.82 -1.30 13.82
N LEU A 101 -1.67 -0.41 14.33
CA LEU A 101 -1.44 0.24 15.62
C LEU A 101 -1.51 -0.75 16.79
N VAL A 102 -2.46 -1.70 16.77
CA VAL A 102 -2.46 -2.77 17.78
C VAL A 102 -1.15 -3.53 17.76
N LEU A 103 -0.64 -3.95 16.59
CA LEU A 103 0.64 -4.66 16.48
C LEU A 103 1.81 -3.84 17.03
N LYS A 104 1.82 -2.52 16.77
CA LYS A 104 2.82 -1.59 17.31
C LYS A 104 2.87 -1.61 18.84
N TYR A 105 1.70 -1.60 19.48
CA TYR A 105 1.57 -1.54 20.94
C TYR A 105 1.41 -2.92 21.62
N TYR A 106 1.35 -4.02 20.85
CA TYR A 106 1.11 -5.35 21.41
C TYR A 106 2.34 -5.91 22.17
N PRO A 107 2.18 -6.57 23.34
CA PRO A 107 0.92 -6.74 24.07
C PRO A 107 0.50 -5.43 24.75
N VAL A 108 -0.78 -5.07 24.61
CA VAL A 108 -1.35 -3.91 25.31
C VAL A 108 -1.44 -4.24 26.79
N LYS A 109 -0.80 -3.43 27.64
CA LYS A 109 -0.72 -3.62 29.09
C LYS A 109 -0.88 -2.28 29.81
N GLY A 110 -2.07 -1.71 29.74
CA GLY A 110 -2.38 -0.43 30.36
C GLY A 110 -2.81 -0.53 31.83
N LYS A 111 -2.92 0.65 32.46
CA LYS A 111 -3.26 0.82 33.88
C LYS A 111 -4.46 1.73 34.12
N LYS A 112 -5.15 2.22 33.07
CA LYS A 112 -6.34 3.07 33.22
C LYS A 112 -7.45 2.26 33.88
N ALA A 113 -7.99 2.78 34.97
CA ALA A 113 -8.92 2.04 35.85
C ALA A 113 -10.22 1.59 35.17
N TYR A 114 -10.71 2.37 34.18
CA TYR A 114 -12.01 2.13 33.54
C TYR A 114 -11.97 1.12 32.39
N TYR A 115 -10.79 0.67 31.97
CA TYR A 115 -10.65 -0.22 30.82
C TYR A 115 -9.86 -1.47 31.19
N PRO A 116 -10.16 -2.64 30.58
CA PRO A 116 -9.29 -3.80 30.69
C PRO A 116 -7.84 -3.45 30.31
N ALA A 117 -6.86 -4.07 30.97
CA ALA A 117 -5.44 -3.80 30.71
C ALA A 117 -5.02 -4.10 29.25
N SER A 118 -5.74 -5.01 28.58
CA SER A 118 -5.54 -5.40 27.18
C SER A 118 -6.30 -4.54 26.16
N SER A 119 -7.11 -3.58 26.61
CA SER A 119 -7.93 -2.75 25.71
C SER A 119 -7.08 -1.74 24.95
N ILE A 120 -7.35 -1.54 23.65
CA ILE A 120 -6.73 -0.46 22.85
C ILE A 120 -7.00 0.94 23.43
N ARG A 121 -8.05 1.10 24.25
CA ARG A 121 -8.35 2.34 25.00
C ARG A 121 -7.28 2.69 26.04
N GLN A 122 -6.40 1.75 26.35
CA GLN A 122 -5.21 1.99 27.15
C GLN A 122 -4.15 2.80 26.41
N ILE A 123 -4.19 2.85 25.08
CA ILE A 123 -3.25 3.58 24.23
C ILE A 123 -3.76 5.02 24.08
N ASP A 124 -2.97 5.98 24.53
CA ASP A 124 -3.30 7.41 24.38
C ASP A 124 -3.29 7.82 22.91
N GLY A 125 -4.23 8.68 22.51
CA GLY A 125 -4.29 9.21 21.15
C GLY A 125 -4.58 8.17 20.07
N PHE A 126 -5.01 6.95 20.43
CA PHE A 126 -5.17 5.84 19.46
C PHE A 126 -5.99 6.26 18.23
N TRP A 127 -7.09 7.01 18.43
CA TRP A 127 -7.93 7.48 17.33
C TRP A 127 -7.53 8.84 16.77
N GLU A 128 -7.10 9.79 17.62
CA GLU A 128 -6.92 11.20 17.23
C GLU A 128 -5.54 11.52 16.67
N ASP A 129 -4.51 10.78 17.08
CA ASP A 129 -3.12 11.11 16.72
C ASP A 129 -2.64 10.36 15.47
N ASN A 130 -3.32 9.25 15.11
CA ASN A 130 -2.90 8.38 14.02
C ASN A 130 -3.63 8.73 12.73
N LYS A 131 -2.87 9.17 11.73
CA LYS A 131 -3.37 9.69 10.46
C LYS A 131 -2.90 8.85 9.28
N ILE A 132 -3.72 8.82 8.24
CA ILE A 132 -3.36 8.29 6.91
C ILE A 132 -3.71 9.32 5.85
N THR A 133 -2.92 9.37 4.78
CA THR A 133 -3.18 10.22 3.62
C THR A 133 -3.44 9.36 2.39
N ILE A 134 -4.61 9.50 1.78
CA ILE A 134 -5.06 8.74 0.61
C ILE A 134 -5.70 9.72 -0.37
N GLY A 135 -5.29 9.70 -1.64
CA GLY A 135 -5.90 10.56 -2.66
C GLY A 135 -5.79 12.06 -2.37
N GLY A 136 -4.72 12.48 -1.68
CA GLY A 136 -4.52 13.86 -1.23
C GLY A 136 -5.34 14.28 0.00
N LYS A 137 -6.13 13.37 0.60
CA LYS A 137 -6.89 13.62 1.82
C LYS A 137 -6.22 12.99 3.03
N THR A 138 -5.94 13.78 4.05
CA THR A 138 -5.45 13.30 5.34
C THR A 138 -6.60 13.15 6.33
N ALA A 139 -6.70 11.99 6.98
CA ALA A 139 -7.71 11.73 8.02
C ALA A 139 -7.12 10.96 9.20
N THR A 140 -7.59 11.25 10.42
CA THR A 140 -7.37 10.44 11.61
C THR A 140 -8.30 9.22 11.63
N LEU A 141 -8.02 8.21 12.46
CA LEU A 141 -8.97 7.11 12.66
C LEU A 141 -10.33 7.60 13.15
N ALA A 142 -10.38 8.58 14.07
CA ALA A 142 -11.63 9.20 14.51
C ALA A 142 -12.39 9.86 13.35
N GLN A 143 -11.67 10.58 12.48
CA GLN A 143 -12.29 11.22 11.32
C GLN A 143 -12.84 10.21 10.32
N ILE A 144 -12.17 9.07 10.12
CA ILE A 144 -12.69 7.99 9.28
C ILE A 144 -13.92 7.34 9.91
N GLU A 145 -13.94 7.09 11.22
CA GLU A 145 -15.08 6.49 11.93
C GLU A 145 -16.35 7.34 11.86
N HIS A 146 -16.22 8.66 11.93
CA HIS A 146 -17.36 9.57 12.04
C HIS A 146 -17.83 10.22 10.73
N ASN A 147 -16.99 10.24 9.69
CA ASN A 147 -17.28 10.98 8.45
C ASN A 147 -17.32 10.10 7.21
N LEU A 148 -17.50 8.79 7.39
CA LEU A 148 -17.82 7.86 6.30
C LEU A 148 -19.31 7.86 5.96
#